data_AF-A0A061NN22-F1
#
_entry.id   AF-A0A061NN22-F1
#
_cell.length_a   1.000
_cell.length_b   1.000
_cell.length_c   1.000
_cell.angle_alpha   90.00
_cell.angle_beta   90.00
_cell.angle_gamma   90.00
#
_symmetry.space_group_name_H-M   'P 1'
#
loop_
_entity.id
_entity.type
_entity.pdbx_description
1 polymer ?
#
loop_
_entity_poly.entity_id
_entity_poly.type
_entity_poly.pdbx_seq_one_letter_code
_entity_poly.pdbx_strand_id
1 'polypeptide(L)'
;MSKFYDDIDFHNTDFRKHPERYRVGRGEQGVLLVEPYKSEILPNWRFKSVPIAEESSEKIYEQYAQYKKAGDFVGMDMARKFLQMATHAPDGTPIIQEARSIARMAK
;
A
#
# COMPACT_ATOMS: atom_id res chain seq x y z
N MET A 1 -2.09 -20.99 -2.33
CA MET A 1 -2.34 -19.80 -1.50
C MET A 1 -1.90 -20.12 -0.07
N SER A 2 -1.27 -19.19 0.64
CA SER A 2 -0.88 -19.40 2.04
C SER A 2 -2.13 -19.61 2.91
N LYS A 3 -2.14 -20.61 3.80
CA LYS A 3 -3.22 -20.87 4.77
C LYS A 3 -3.56 -19.69 5.69
N PHE A 4 -2.76 -18.62 5.63
CA PHE A 4 -2.88 -17.42 6.45
C PHE A 4 -4.14 -16.58 6.16
N TYR A 5 -4.69 -16.69 4.95
CA TYR A 5 -5.82 -15.88 4.46
C TYR A 5 -7.08 -16.68 4.13
N ASP A 6 -7.09 -17.99 4.35
CA ASP A 6 -8.14 -18.91 3.87
C ASP A 6 -9.54 -18.60 4.45
N ASP A 7 -9.60 -17.90 5.58
CA ASP A 7 -10.82 -17.55 6.31
C ASP A 7 -11.21 -16.08 6.20
N ILE A 8 -10.58 -15.31 5.31
CA ILE A 8 -10.91 -13.90 5.07
C ILE A 8 -11.72 -13.75 3.77
N ASP A 9 -12.93 -13.23 3.88
CA ASP A 9 -13.75 -12.84 2.72
C ASP A 9 -13.36 -11.44 2.24
N PHE A 10 -12.35 -11.36 1.37
CA PHE A 10 -11.90 -10.10 0.78
C PHE A 10 -12.89 -9.47 -0.21
N HIS A 11 -13.84 -10.24 -0.74
CA HIS A 11 -14.77 -9.73 -1.75
C HIS A 11 -15.94 -8.97 -1.13
N ASN A 12 -16.36 -9.35 0.08
CA ASN A 12 -17.51 -8.74 0.75
C ASN A 12 -17.16 -7.97 2.04
N THR A 13 -15.87 -7.85 2.38
CA THR A 13 -15.43 -7.10 3.57
C THR A 13 -14.95 -5.70 3.18
N ASP A 14 -15.60 -4.69 3.75
CA ASP A 14 -15.07 -3.32 3.84
C ASP A 14 -14.13 -3.24 5.05
N PHE A 15 -12.82 -3.24 4.81
CA PHE A 15 -11.83 -3.27 5.89
C PHE A 15 -11.66 -1.92 6.61
N ARG A 16 -12.25 -0.84 6.08
CA ARG A 16 -12.35 0.42 6.82
C ARG A 16 -13.42 0.33 7.91
N LYS A 17 -14.52 -0.35 7.61
CA LYS A 17 -15.61 -0.60 8.58
C LYS A 17 -15.31 -1.77 9.51
N HIS A 18 -14.54 -2.75 9.03
CA HIS A 18 -14.18 -3.96 9.76
C HIS A 18 -12.66 -4.13 9.89
N PRO A 19 -11.94 -3.18 10.51
CA PRO A 19 -10.48 -3.24 10.64
C PRO A 19 -10.00 -4.46 11.45
N GLU A 20 -10.85 -5.02 12.33
CA GLU A 20 -10.56 -6.22 13.10
C GLU A 20 -10.38 -7.48 12.24
N ARG A 21 -10.92 -7.48 11.01
CA ARG A 21 -10.74 -8.57 10.05
C ARG A 21 -9.42 -8.47 9.29
N TYR A 22 -8.74 -7.33 9.37
CA TYR A 22 -7.46 -7.13 8.71
C TYR A 22 -6.36 -7.92 9.41
N ARG A 23 -5.50 -8.59 8.63
CA ARG A 23 -4.33 -9.31 9.12
C ARG A 23 -3.08 -8.80 8.45
N VAL A 24 -2.11 -8.39 9.25
CA VAL A 24 -0.81 -7.94 8.76
C VAL A 24 -0.03 -9.17 8.27
N GLY A 25 -0.03 -9.39 6.95
CA GLY A 25 0.79 -10.42 6.31
C GLY A 25 2.27 -10.06 6.21
N ARG A 26 3.10 -11.03 5.81
CA ARG A 26 4.53 -10.81 5.55
C ARG A 26 4.73 -10.00 4.27
N GLY A 27 5.60 -8.98 4.32
CA GLY A 27 5.88 -8.10 3.18
C GLY A 27 4.61 -7.44 2.64
N GLU A 28 4.44 -7.49 1.33
CA GLU A 28 3.38 -6.83 0.56
C GLU A 28 2.19 -7.75 0.27
N GLN A 29 2.15 -8.94 0.89
CA GLN A 29 1.03 -9.87 0.72
C GLN A 29 -0.31 -9.22 1.12
N GLY A 30 -1.33 -9.45 0.30
CA GLY A 30 -2.71 -9.01 0.53
C GLY A 30 -3.03 -7.59 0.08
N VAL A 31 -2.03 -6.78 -0.32
CA VAL A 31 -2.21 -5.36 -0.66
C VAL A 31 -3.21 -5.09 -1.79
N LEU A 32 -3.34 -6.02 -2.74
CA LEU A 32 -4.29 -5.94 -3.85
C LEU A 32 -5.64 -6.62 -3.55
N LEU A 33 -5.93 -6.94 -2.28
CA LEU A 33 -7.17 -7.62 -1.87
C LEU A 33 -8.00 -6.78 -0.88
N VAL A 34 -7.40 -5.80 -0.21
CA VAL A 34 -8.04 -5.06 0.89
C VAL A 34 -8.78 -3.83 0.36
N GLU A 35 -10.11 -3.91 0.29
CA GLU A 35 -10.98 -2.79 -0.05
C GLU A 35 -11.40 -1.99 1.19
N PRO A 36 -11.66 -0.67 1.07
CA PRO A 36 -11.65 0.14 -0.16
C PRO A 36 -10.26 0.68 -0.55
N TYR A 37 -9.24 0.44 0.29
CA TYR A 37 -7.92 1.05 0.14
C TYR A 37 -7.21 0.68 -1.16
N LYS A 38 -7.35 -0.56 -1.64
CA LYS A 38 -6.85 -0.94 -2.97
C LYS A 38 -7.42 -0.01 -4.04
N SER A 39 -8.74 0.16 -4.08
CA SER A 39 -9.40 0.99 -5.09
C SER A 39 -9.02 2.47 -4.99
N GLU A 40 -8.70 2.96 -3.80
CA GLU A 40 -8.28 4.34 -3.57
C GLU A 40 -6.81 4.59 -3.94
N ILE A 41 -5.91 3.63 -3.67
CA ILE A 41 -4.46 3.81 -3.81
C ILE A 41 -3.96 3.35 -5.19
N LEU A 42 -4.49 2.25 -5.72
CA LEU A 42 -4.04 1.65 -6.98
C LEU A 42 -4.04 2.63 -8.19
N PRO A 43 -5.03 3.54 -8.36
CA PRO A 43 -5.00 4.50 -9.46
C PRO A 43 -3.80 5.46 -9.46
N ASN A 44 -3.24 5.72 -8.27
CA ASN A 44 -2.06 6.57 -8.06
C ASN A 44 -0.75 5.78 -8.17
N TRP A 45 -0.79 4.45 -8.26
CA TRP A 45 0.41 3.62 -8.26
C TRP A 45 0.99 3.45 -9.68
N ARG A 46 1.67 4.49 -10.21
CA ARG A 46 2.20 4.52 -11.59
C ARG A 46 3.72 4.67 -11.60
N PHE A 47 4.43 3.70 -12.18
CA PHE A 47 5.90 3.65 -12.12
C PHE A 47 6.57 3.46 -13.48
N LYS A 48 6.07 4.13 -14.53
CA LYS A 48 6.58 3.98 -15.91
C LYS A 48 7.80 4.85 -16.26
N SER A 49 8.01 5.95 -15.55
CA SER A 49 9.14 6.87 -15.74
C SER A 49 9.44 7.58 -14.42
N VAL A 50 10.63 8.16 -14.30
CA VAL A 50 11.08 8.85 -13.07
C VAL A 50 10.08 9.94 -12.62
N PRO A 51 9.66 10.91 -13.46
CA PRO A 51 8.73 11.96 -13.02
C PRO A 51 7.37 11.44 -12.56
N ILE A 52 6.88 10.35 -13.18
CA ILE A 52 5.55 9.79 -12.87
C ILE A 52 5.58 9.01 -11.57
N ALA A 53 6.70 8.37 -11.28
CA ALA A 53 6.90 7.64 -10.06
C ALA A 53 7.19 8.56 -8.86
N GLU A 54 7.80 9.73 -9.07
CA GLU A 54 7.85 10.82 -8.08
C GLU A 54 6.42 11.27 -7.71
N GLU A 55 5.63 11.70 -8.71
CA GLU A 55 4.23 12.13 -8.51
C GLU A 55 3.39 11.03 -7.84
N SER A 56 3.57 9.78 -8.25
CA SER A 56 2.87 8.63 -7.66
C SER A 56 3.26 8.40 -6.20
N SER A 57 4.55 8.54 -5.88
CA SER A 57 5.04 8.36 -4.50
C SER A 57 4.53 9.45 -3.58
N GLU A 58 4.51 10.70 -4.03
CA GLU A 58 3.95 11.83 -3.28
C GLU A 58 2.46 11.64 -3.00
N LYS A 59 1.66 11.30 -4.03
CA LYS A 59 0.22 11.06 -3.87
C LYS A 59 -0.08 9.94 -2.88
N ILE A 60 0.64 8.83 -2.95
CA ILE A 60 0.42 7.71 -2.02
C ILE A 60 0.88 8.08 -0.60
N TYR A 61 1.93 8.90 -0.47
CA TYR A 61 2.36 9.41 0.84
C TYR A 61 1.32 10.37 1.45
N GLU A 62 0.69 11.22 0.64
CA GLU A 62 -0.44 12.05 1.09
C GLU A 62 -1.60 11.18 1.58
N GLN A 63 -1.95 10.11 0.86
CA GLN A 63 -2.96 9.15 1.32
C GLN A 63 -2.56 8.51 2.65
N TYR A 64 -1.31 8.07 2.80
CA TYR A 64 -0.77 7.58 4.08
C TYR A 64 -0.94 8.60 5.20
N ALA A 65 -0.58 9.87 4.97
CA ALA A 65 -0.69 10.94 5.96
C ALA A 65 -2.15 11.22 6.35
N GLN A 66 -3.08 11.15 5.38
CA GLN A 66 -4.51 11.27 5.63
C GLN A 66 -5.04 10.12 6.49
N TYR A 67 -4.71 8.86 6.17
CA TYR A 67 -5.08 7.70 6.98
C TYR A 67 -4.49 7.80 8.40
N LYS A 68 -3.23 8.23 8.51
CA LYS A 68 -2.57 8.44 9.80
C LYS A 68 -3.27 9.48 10.66
N LYS A 69 -3.66 10.62 10.06
CA LYS A 69 -4.43 11.66 10.73
C LYS A 69 -5.81 11.16 11.18
N ALA A 70 -6.41 10.24 10.42
CA ALA A 70 -7.69 9.62 10.74
C ALA A 70 -7.59 8.48 11.77
N GLY A 71 -6.37 8.06 12.17
CA GLY A 71 -6.18 6.87 13.00
C GLY A 71 -6.51 5.56 12.27
N ASP A 72 -6.54 5.58 10.94
CA ASP A 72 -6.89 4.45 10.09
C ASP A 72 -5.66 3.57 9.85
N PHE A 73 -5.44 2.61 10.75
CA PHE A 73 -4.30 1.70 10.68
C PHE A 73 -4.25 0.88 9.39
N VAL A 74 -5.39 0.37 8.91
CA VAL A 74 -5.44 -0.47 7.70
C VAL A 74 -5.05 0.35 6.48
N GLY A 75 -5.60 1.56 6.36
CA GLY A 75 -5.24 2.48 5.28
C GLY A 75 -3.76 2.88 5.31
N MET A 76 -3.23 3.18 6.49
CA MET A 76 -1.79 3.45 6.66
C MET A 76 -0.94 2.28 6.16
N ASP A 77 -1.26 1.06 6.58
CA ASP A 77 -0.48 -0.12 6.21
C ASP A 77 -0.57 -0.43 4.71
N MET A 78 -1.75 -0.24 4.10
CA MET A 78 -1.92 -0.38 2.65
C MET A 78 -1.07 0.63 1.87
N ALA A 79 -1.16 1.92 2.21
CA ALA A 79 -0.38 2.96 1.53
C ALA A 79 1.13 2.72 1.67
N ARG A 80 1.59 2.32 2.87
CA ARG A 80 2.98 1.92 3.13
C ARG A 80 3.42 0.74 2.25
N LYS A 81 2.59 -0.30 2.12
CA LYS A 81 2.89 -1.48 1.26
C LYS A 81 2.96 -1.10 -0.22
N PHE A 82 2.04 -0.27 -0.72
CA PHE A 82 2.09 0.24 -2.10
C PHE A 82 3.38 1.03 -2.38
N LEU A 83 3.81 1.90 -1.46
CA LEU A 83 5.11 2.59 -1.54
C LEU A 83 6.29 1.62 -1.54
N GLN A 84 6.22 0.53 -0.77
CA GLN A 84 7.31 -0.47 -0.75
C GLN A 84 7.41 -1.25 -2.05
N MET A 85 6.28 -1.67 -2.63
CA MET A 85 6.24 -2.33 -3.95
C MET A 85 6.81 -1.43 -5.06
N ALA A 86 6.65 -0.11 -4.94
CA ALA A 86 7.16 0.86 -5.91
C ALA A 86 8.69 1.02 -5.91
N THR A 87 9.37 0.62 -4.83
CA THR A 87 10.81 0.90 -4.65
C THR A 87 11.76 -0.17 -5.19
N HIS A 88 11.22 -1.29 -5.68
CA HIS A 88 12.00 -2.41 -6.19
C HIS A 88 11.44 -2.85 -7.54
N ALA A 89 12.26 -2.78 -8.59
CA ALA A 89 11.98 -3.51 -9.81
C ALA A 89 12.02 -5.03 -9.54
N PRO A 90 11.43 -5.88 -10.40
CA PRO A 90 11.45 -7.33 -10.22
C PRO A 90 12.86 -7.93 -10.08
N ASP A 91 13.89 -7.23 -10.54
CA ASP A 91 15.31 -7.58 -10.43
C ASP A 91 16.02 -6.99 -9.19
N GLY A 92 15.28 -6.31 -8.31
CA GLY A 92 15.80 -5.66 -7.10
C GLY A 92 16.41 -4.27 -7.34
N THR A 93 16.39 -3.76 -8.57
CA THR A 93 16.91 -2.42 -8.88
C THR A 93 16.05 -1.36 -8.18
N PRO A 94 16.67 -0.40 -7.46
CA PRO A 94 15.96 0.74 -6.93
C PRO A 94 15.42 1.57 -8.09
N ILE A 95 14.10 1.63 -8.24
CA ILE A 95 13.50 2.37 -9.37
C ILE A 95 13.77 3.87 -9.18
N ILE A 96 13.66 4.39 -7.94
CA ILE A 96 13.88 5.82 -7.60
C ILE A 96 14.39 5.98 -6.16
N GLN A 97 15.46 6.75 -6.00
CA GLN A 97 16.07 7.06 -4.69
C GLN A 97 15.11 7.86 -3.78
N GLU A 98 14.33 8.77 -4.35
CA GLU A 98 13.33 9.60 -3.65
C GLU A 98 12.09 8.81 -3.25
N ALA A 99 11.58 7.91 -4.09
CA ALA A 99 10.53 6.97 -3.68
C ALA A 99 10.97 6.13 -2.45
N ARG A 100 12.26 5.79 -2.36
CA ARG A 100 12.84 5.11 -1.19
C ARG A 100 12.90 6.00 0.05
N SER A 101 13.19 7.30 -0.06
CA SER A 101 13.18 8.20 1.09
C SER A 101 11.76 8.39 1.62
N ILE A 102 10.78 8.58 0.74
CA ILE A 102 9.35 8.67 1.07
C ILE A 102 8.85 7.37 1.72
N ALA A 103 9.18 6.21 1.15
CA ALA A 103 8.81 4.91 1.74
C ALA A 103 9.41 4.69 3.14
N ARG A 104 10.59 5.26 3.44
CA ARG A 104 11.19 5.21 4.80
C ARG A 104 10.45 6.10 5.79
N MET A 105 9.85 7.21 5.35
CA MET A 105 9.05 8.08 6.21
C MET A 105 7.71 7.46 6.62
N ALA A 106 7.27 6.42 5.92
CA ALA A 106 6.04 5.67 6.20
C ALA A 106 6.25 4.43 7.09
N LYS A 107 7.48 4.16 7.57
CA LYS A 107 7.76 3.13 8.60
C LYS A 107 7.37 3.62 9.99
#